data_AF-A0AAW9K8Q2-F1
#
_entry.id   AF-A0AAW9K8Q2-F1
#
_cell.length_a   1.000
_cell.length_b   1.000
_cell.length_c   1.000
_cell.angle_alpha   90.00
_cell.angle_beta   90.00
_cell.angle_gamma   90.00
#
_symmetry.space_group_name_H-M   'P 1'
#
loop_
_entity.id
_entity.type
_entity.pdbx_description
1 polymer ?
#
loop_
_entity_poly.entity_id
_entity_poly.type
_entity_poly.pdbx_seq_one_letter_code
_entity_poly.pdbx_strand_id
1 'polypeptide(L)'
;YLYDDKGNKYIDFFAGVSVMNCGHCNKEILDATIKQMQRLQHTTVIYLTEEMLNLAERLSKVLPGNLRRSFFCCTGSEANEGAMLLARLYTGKKEFIALNNGLHGRTYLTMSATAIPMWRADPELSPVFHFASNVWDENLNTEDAARESLKSIE
;
A
#
# COMPACT_ATOMS: atom_id res chain seq x y z
N TYR A 1 23.12 -8.14 -1.81
CA TYR A 1 23.66 -9.00 -0.75
C TYR A 1 23.49 -8.29 0.59
N LEU A 2 23.27 -9.05 1.65
CA LEU A 2 23.31 -8.60 3.03
C LEU A 2 24.48 -9.27 3.74
N TYR A 3 24.94 -8.66 4.83
CA TYR A 3 26.01 -9.18 5.66
C TYR A 3 25.54 -9.18 7.11
N ASP A 4 25.79 -10.27 7.83
CA ASP A 4 25.54 -10.33 9.28
C ASP A 4 26.70 -9.72 10.07
N ASP A 5 26.57 -9.72 11.41
CA ASP A 5 27.59 -9.22 12.34
C ASP A 5 28.92 -9.99 12.30
N LYS A 6 28.93 -11.19 11.70
CA LYS A 6 30.11 -12.04 11.53
C LYS A 6 30.72 -11.93 10.14
N GLY A 7 30.15 -11.09 9.26
CA GLY A 7 30.61 -10.90 7.89
C GLY A 7 30.18 -11.99 6.90
N ASN A 8 29.26 -12.89 7.28
CA ASN A 8 28.73 -13.87 6.34
C ASN A 8 27.86 -13.15 5.30
N LYS A 9 28.00 -13.56 4.04
CA LYS A 9 27.34 -12.93 2.89
C LYS A 9 26.09 -13.68 2.47
N TYR A 10 24.96 -12.99 2.38
CA TYR A 10 23.66 -13.55 2.01
C TYR A 10 23.14 -12.95 0.70
N ILE A 11 22.72 -13.79 -0.25
CA ILE A 11 21.90 -13.34 -1.39
C ILE A 11 20.50 -13.10 -0.85
N ASP A 12 19.96 -11.90 -1.06
CA ASP A 12 18.64 -11.54 -0.57
C ASP A 12 17.57 -11.78 -1.65
N PHE A 13 16.75 -12.80 -1.44
CA PHE A 13 15.56 -13.10 -2.25
C PHE A 13 14.26 -12.58 -1.61
N PHE A 14 14.33 -11.92 -0.45
CA PHE A 14 13.19 -11.42 0.31
C PHE A 14 12.96 -9.91 0.13
N ALA A 15 14.02 -9.17 -0.19
CA ALA A 15 14.00 -7.74 -0.49
C ALA A 15 13.29 -6.89 0.58
N GLY A 16 13.44 -7.24 1.86
CA GLY A 16 12.82 -6.51 2.97
C GLY A 16 11.28 -6.53 2.95
N VAL A 17 10.67 -7.67 2.58
CA VAL A 17 9.23 -7.79 2.29
C VAL A 17 8.86 -7.02 1.01
N SER A 18 9.61 -7.26 -0.08
CA SER A 18 9.37 -6.67 -1.40
C SER A 18 9.49 -5.13 -1.49
N VAL A 19 10.31 -4.51 -0.63
CA VAL A 19 10.52 -3.04 -0.64
C VAL A 19 11.84 -2.63 -1.31
N MET A 20 12.84 -3.52 -1.35
CA MET A 20 14.18 -3.23 -1.90
C MET A 20 14.30 -3.59 -3.38
N ASN A 21 13.33 -3.16 -4.21
CA ASN A 21 13.25 -3.51 -5.64
C ASN A 21 14.45 -3.02 -6.46
N CYS A 22 15.09 -1.92 -6.05
CA CYS A 22 16.28 -1.36 -6.71
C CYS A 22 17.60 -1.85 -6.09
N GLY A 23 17.56 -2.88 -5.25
CA GLY A 23 18.69 -3.38 -4.48
C GLY A 23 19.04 -2.53 -3.26
N HIS A 24 19.88 -3.11 -2.39
CA HIS A 24 20.35 -2.45 -1.16
C HIS A 24 21.37 -1.35 -1.49
N CYS A 25 21.24 -0.20 -0.82
CA CYS A 25 22.16 0.94 -0.94
C CYS A 25 22.41 1.38 -2.40
N ASN A 26 21.36 1.41 -3.22
CA ASN A 26 21.44 1.87 -4.60
C ASN A 26 22.02 3.30 -4.66
N LYS A 27 23.14 3.47 -5.38
CA LYS A 27 23.91 4.72 -5.41
C LYS A 27 23.10 5.92 -5.90
N GLU A 28 22.28 5.75 -6.94
CA GLU A 28 21.48 6.85 -7.49
C GLU A 28 20.44 7.35 -6.49
N ILE A 29 19.79 6.42 -5.77
CA ILE A 29 18.83 6.76 -4.72
C ILE A 29 19.56 7.43 -3.55
N LEU A 30 20.64 6.82 -3.08
CA LEU A 30 21.41 7.30 -1.91
C LEU A 30 21.94 8.73 -2.13
N ASP A 31 22.59 8.98 -3.27
CA ASP A 31 23.16 10.29 -3.57
C ASP A 31 22.07 11.37 -3.64
N ALA A 32 20.92 11.06 -4.27
CA ALA A 32 19.78 11.99 -4.36
C ALA A 32 19.17 12.27 -2.98
N THR A 33 19.03 11.25 -2.13
CA THR A 33 18.56 11.40 -0.75
C THR A 33 19.50 12.28 0.07
N ILE A 34 20.82 12.01 0.05
CA ILE A 34 21.81 12.79 0.79
C ILE A 34 21.78 14.26 0.35
N LYS A 35 21.78 14.50 -0.97
CA LYS A 35 21.71 15.86 -1.53
C LYS A 35 20.46 16.61 -1.04
N GLN A 36 19.30 15.95 -1.01
CA GLN A 36 18.08 16.56 -0.51
C GLN A 36 18.15 16.84 0.99
N MET A 37 18.66 15.89 1.79
CA MET A 37 18.79 16.07 3.25
C MET A 37 19.73 17.21 3.63
N GLN A 38 20.78 17.46 2.84
CA GLN A 38 21.68 18.61 3.01
C GLN A 38 21.02 19.96 2.68
N ARG A 39 19.92 19.96 1.91
CA ARG A 39 19.18 21.16 1.51
C ARG A 39 17.97 21.41 2.39
N LEU A 40 17.13 20.40 2.57
CA LEU A 40 15.91 20.43 3.37
C LEU A 40 15.50 19.00 3.74
N GLN A 41 15.69 18.65 5.01
CA GLN A 41 15.30 17.34 5.54
C GLN A 41 13.79 17.20 5.76
N HIS A 42 13.14 18.23 6.31
CA HIS A 42 11.72 18.18 6.63
C HIS A 42 11.08 19.57 6.64
N THR A 43 9.83 19.62 6.17
CA THR A 43 8.88 20.71 6.38
C THR A 43 7.48 20.11 6.45
N THR A 44 6.52 20.85 7.01
CA THR A 44 5.13 20.39 7.03
C THR A 44 4.55 20.37 5.62
N VAL A 45 3.56 19.51 5.37
CA VAL A 45 2.86 19.42 4.08
C VAL A 45 2.01 20.65 3.75
N ILE A 46 1.97 21.65 4.64
CA ILE A 46 1.34 22.96 4.38
C ILE A 46 2.14 23.70 3.30
N TYR A 47 3.45 23.47 3.22
CA TYR A 47 4.31 24.03 2.19
C TYR A 47 4.55 23.01 1.09
N LEU A 48 4.36 23.43 -0.17
CA LEU A 48 4.71 22.60 -1.32
C LEU A 48 6.23 22.63 -1.56
N THR A 49 6.79 21.46 -1.83
CA THR A 49 8.18 21.31 -2.28
C THR A 49 8.21 20.92 -3.75
N GLU A 50 9.26 21.35 -4.45
CA GLU A 50 9.47 21.00 -5.85
C GLU A 50 9.53 19.47 -6.04
N GLU A 51 10.13 18.76 -5.09
CA GLU A 51 10.22 17.30 -5.08
C GLU A 51 8.84 16.62 -5.05
N MET A 52 7.92 17.09 -4.21
CA MET A 52 6.56 16.54 -4.14
C MET A 52 5.80 16.78 -5.44
N LEU A 53 5.95 17.96 -6.05
CA LEU A 53 5.31 18.28 -7.33
C LEU A 53 5.86 17.42 -8.47
N ASN A 54 7.20 17.31 -8.56
CA ASN A 54 7.86 16.50 -9.57
C ASN A 54 7.48 15.00 -9.45
N LEU A 55 7.37 14.49 -8.22
CA LEU A 55 6.91 13.12 -8.00
C LEU A 55 5.46 12.91 -8.42
N ALA A 56 4.55 13.82 -8.04
CA ALA A 56 3.14 13.74 -8.41
C ALA A 56 2.96 13.81 -9.94
N GLU A 57 3.70 14.69 -10.63
CA GLU A 57 3.66 14.79 -12.07
C GLU A 57 4.15 13.50 -12.74
N ARG A 58 5.29 12.95 -12.29
CA ARG A 58 5.81 11.68 -12.82
C ARG A 58 4.86 10.52 -12.61
N LEU A 59 4.24 10.41 -11.43
CA LEU A 59 3.22 9.39 -11.14
C LEU A 59 2.03 9.51 -12.09
N SER A 60 1.54 10.72 -12.35
CA SER A 60 0.41 10.95 -13.27
C SER A 60 0.65 10.50 -14.72
N LYS A 61 1.92 10.32 -15.12
CA LYS A 61 2.31 9.86 -16.47
C LYS A 61 2.42 8.34 -16.57
N VAL A 62 2.53 7.63 -15.46
CA VAL A 62 2.75 6.16 -15.44
C VAL A 62 1.57 5.38 -14.84
N LEU A 63 0.70 6.02 -14.06
CA LEU A 63 -0.48 5.38 -13.50
C LEU A 63 -1.54 5.10 -14.59
N PRO A 64 -2.31 4.01 -14.46
CA PRO A 64 -3.30 3.63 -15.47
C PRO A 64 -4.49 4.60 -15.53
N GLY A 65 -5.17 4.61 -16.68
CA GLY A 65 -6.40 5.36 -16.88
C GLY A 65 -6.21 6.87 -16.77
N ASN A 66 -7.03 7.53 -15.94
CA ASN A 66 -7.05 8.98 -15.76
C ASN A 66 -6.59 9.42 -14.35
N LEU A 67 -5.83 8.58 -13.64
CA LEU A 67 -5.35 8.88 -12.30
C LEU A 67 -4.28 9.99 -12.34
N ARG A 68 -4.67 11.20 -11.92
CA ARG A 68 -3.80 12.41 -11.94
C ARG A 68 -3.72 13.17 -10.61
N ARG A 69 -4.10 12.53 -9.51
CA ARG A 69 -4.06 13.10 -8.16
C ARG A 69 -3.38 12.11 -7.24
N SER A 70 -2.45 12.62 -6.43
CA SER A 70 -1.67 11.84 -5.48
C SER A 70 -1.79 12.48 -4.10
N PHE A 71 -2.00 11.66 -3.10
CA PHE A 71 -1.83 11.99 -1.70
C PHE A 71 -0.65 11.19 -1.18
N PHE A 72 0.31 11.85 -0.52
CA PHE A 72 1.53 11.21 -0.04
C PHE A 72 1.43 10.89 1.44
N CYS A 73 1.77 9.65 1.80
CA CYS A 73 1.86 9.15 3.17
C CYS A 73 3.10 8.26 3.30
N CYS A 74 3.40 7.80 4.51
CA CYS A 74 4.64 7.10 4.83
C CYS A 74 4.50 5.58 4.72
N THR A 75 3.27 5.05 4.83
CA THR A 75 3.03 3.61 4.91
C THR A 75 1.89 3.15 4.01
N GLY A 76 1.88 1.85 3.68
CA GLY A 76 0.75 1.23 2.98
C GLY A 76 -0.55 1.22 3.80
N SER A 77 -0.46 1.19 5.14
CA SER A 77 -1.66 1.27 5.98
C SER A 77 -2.32 2.64 5.88
N GLU A 78 -1.54 3.73 5.98
CA GLU A 78 -2.06 5.10 5.76
C GLU A 78 -2.64 5.29 4.36
N ALA A 79 -2.00 4.71 3.33
CA ALA A 79 -2.50 4.77 1.96
C ALA A 79 -3.89 4.12 1.85
N ASN A 80 -4.06 2.94 2.45
CA ASN A 80 -5.33 2.22 2.42
C ASN A 80 -6.40 2.90 3.29
N GLU A 81 -6.07 3.45 4.46
CA GLU A 81 -7.03 4.24 5.25
C GLU A 81 -7.47 5.50 4.50
N GLY A 82 -6.54 6.21 3.86
CA GLY A 82 -6.83 7.36 3.01
C GLY A 82 -7.73 7.01 1.83
N ALA A 83 -7.48 5.87 1.18
CA ALA A 83 -8.33 5.37 0.09
C ALA A 83 -9.75 5.01 0.58
N MET A 84 -9.86 4.35 1.73
CA MET A 84 -11.14 4.02 2.36
C MET A 84 -11.92 5.27 2.75
N LEU A 85 -11.24 6.26 3.33
CA LEU A 85 -11.83 7.57 3.65
C LEU A 85 -12.36 8.26 2.39
N LEU A 86 -11.54 8.33 1.34
CA LEU A 86 -11.93 8.92 0.06
C LEU A 86 -13.14 8.22 -0.55
N ALA A 87 -13.16 6.88 -0.55
CA ALA A 87 -14.29 6.10 -1.05
C ALA A 87 -15.59 6.39 -0.28
N ARG A 88 -15.53 6.50 1.05
CA ARG A 88 -16.69 6.86 1.88
C ARG A 88 -17.18 8.27 1.63
N LEU A 89 -16.27 9.24 1.54
CA LEU A 89 -16.62 10.63 1.26
C LEU A 89 -17.28 10.78 -0.12
N TYR A 90 -16.79 10.04 -1.12
CA TYR A 90 -17.34 10.08 -2.48
C TYR A 90 -18.69 9.35 -2.60
N THR A 91 -18.81 8.16 -2.02
CA THR A 91 -19.99 7.30 -2.21
C THR A 91 -21.09 7.52 -1.18
N GLY A 92 -20.79 8.11 -0.02
CA GLY A 92 -21.68 8.19 1.13
C GLY A 92 -21.94 6.86 1.86
N LYS A 93 -21.37 5.75 1.36
CA LYS A 93 -21.50 4.41 1.97
C LYS A 93 -20.57 4.28 3.18
N LYS A 94 -20.95 3.43 4.14
CA LYS A 94 -20.21 3.26 5.41
C LYS A 94 -19.49 1.92 5.53
N GLU A 95 -19.91 0.94 4.75
CA GLU A 95 -19.41 -0.43 4.80
C GLU A 95 -18.49 -0.72 3.63
N PHE A 96 -17.62 -1.71 3.82
CA PHE A 96 -16.63 -2.15 2.85
C PHE A 96 -16.72 -3.65 2.62
N ILE A 97 -16.30 -4.05 1.44
CA ILE A 97 -16.10 -5.46 1.09
C ILE A 97 -14.60 -5.68 0.97
N ALA A 98 -14.09 -6.71 1.65
CA ALA A 98 -12.72 -7.18 1.55
C ALA A 98 -12.70 -8.65 1.12
N LEU A 99 -11.55 -9.14 0.64
CA LEU A 99 -11.41 -10.54 0.23
C LEU A 99 -10.80 -11.38 1.36
N ASN A 100 -11.28 -12.61 1.50
CA ASN A 100 -10.64 -13.63 2.31
C ASN A 100 -9.17 -13.80 1.87
N ASN A 101 -8.28 -14.03 2.85
CA ASN A 101 -6.82 -14.07 2.69
C ASN A 101 -6.14 -12.75 2.22
N GLY A 102 -6.86 -11.61 2.13
CA GLY A 102 -6.28 -10.31 1.82
C GLY A 102 -5.44 -9.70 2.94
N LEU A 103 -4.45 -8.87 2.59
CA LEU A 103 -3.62 -8.09 3.52
C LEU A 103 -3.68 -6.60 3.16
N HIS A 104 -4.15 -5.76 4.09
CA HIS A 104 -4.36 -4.34 3.85
C HIS A 104 -3.62 -3.42 4.83
N GLY A 105 -2.99 -3.96 5.87
CA GLY A 105 -2.21 -3.17 6.81
C GLY A 105 -2.42 -3.62 8.26
N ARG A 106 -1.91 -2.81 9.18
CA ARG A 106 -1.88 -3.13 10.63
C ARG A 106 -2.40 -2.00 11.53
N THR A 107 -2.89 -0.91 10.95
CA THR A 107 -3.66 0.09 11.70
C THR A 107 -5.09 -0.41 11.93
N TYR A 108 -5.83 0.15 12.89
CA TYR A 108 -7.14 -0.39 13.29
C TYR A 108 -8.09 -0.68 12.11
N LEU A 109 -8.26 0.28 11.19
CA LEU A 109 -9.18 0.12 10.06
C LEU A 109 -8.63 -0.87 9.02
N THR A 110 -7.33 -0.83 8.71
CA THR A 110 -6.72 -1.73 7.71
C THR A 110 -6.52 -3.15 8.22
N MET A 111 -6.32 -3.32 9.53
CA MET A 111 -6.33 -4.60 10.21
C MET A 111 -7.73 -5.21 10.18
N SER A 112 -8.77 -4.39 10.35
CA SER A 112 -10.17 -4.81 10.21
C SER A 112 -10.49 -5.25 8.77
N ALA A 113 -9.81 -4.70 7.76
CA ALA A 113 -9.93 -5.14 6.36
C ALA A 113 -9.05 -6.36 6.02
N THR A 114 -7.97 -6.61 6.77
CA THR A 114 -7.04 -7.73 6.54
C THR A 114 -7.69 -9.03 6.94
N ALA A 115 -7.61 -10.10 6.14
CA ALA A 115 -8.21 -11.41 6.39
C ALA A 115 -7.19 -12.53 6.72
N ILE A 116 -5.98 -12.15 7.14
CA ILE A 116 -4.93 -13.09 7.57
C ILE A 116 -4.83 -13.04 9.10
N PRO A 117 -5.18 -14.13 9.83
CA PRO A 117 -5.27 -14.11 11.30
C PRO A 117 -4.00 -13.63 12.01
N MET A 118 -2.81 -14.00 11.53
CA MET A 118 -1.53 -13.60 12.13
C MET A 118 -1.31 -12.08 12.15
N TRP A 119 -1.97 -11.34 11.25
CA TRP A 119 -1.85 -9.89 11.13
C TRP A 119 -2.97 -9.12 11.85
N ARG A 120 -3.92 -9.82 12.49
CA ARG A 120 -4.98 -9.26 13.34
C ARG A 120 -4.57 -9.32 14.81
N ALA A 121 -3.82 -8.32 15.25
CA ALA A 121 -3.35 -8.24 16.63
C ALA A 121 -4.45 -7.82 17.62
N ASP A 122 -5.46 -7.09 17.15
CA ASP A 122 -6.61 -6.66 17.95
C ASP A 122 -7.80 -7.63 17.74
N PRO A 123 -8.35 -8.24 18.80
CA PRO A 123 -9.54 -9.07 18.69
C PRO A 123 -10.82 -8.25 18.40
N GLU A 124 -10.85 -6.95 18.70
CA GLU A 124 -12.02 -6.08 18.55
C GLU A 124 -11.99 -5.29 17.23
N LEU A 125 -12.13 -6.01 16.11
CA LEU A 125 -12.12 -5.40 14.78
C LEU A 125 -13.38 -4.58 14.47
N SER A 126 -13.25 -3.64 13.55
CA SER A 126 -14.37 -2.83 13.08
C SER A 126 -15.43 -3.69 12.38
N PRO A 127 -16.72 -3.54 12.72
CA PRO A 127 -17.79 -4.38 12.16
C PRO A 127 -18.22 -3.97 10.75
N VAL A 128 -17.56 -2.99 10.12
CA VAL A 128 -17.97 -2.41 8.83
C VAL A 128 -17.42 -3.17 7.61
N PHE A 129 -16.75 -4.31 7.81
CA PHE A 129 -16.14 -5.11 6.75
C PHE A 129 -16.87 -6.43 6.54
N HIS A 130 -17.23 -6.70 5.29
CA HIS A 130 -17.80 -7.96 4.83
C HIS A 130 -16.76 -8.71 3.98
N PHE A 131 -16.58 -10.00 4.22
CA PHE A 131 -15.50 -10.78 3.61
C PHE A 131 -15.99 -11.72 2.52
N ALA A 132 -15.73 -11.37 1.27
CA ALA A 132 -16.03 -12.20 0.12
C ALA A 132 -14.93 -13.26 -0.11
N SER A 133 -15.33 -14.43 -0.59
CA SER A 133 -14.41 -15.47 -1.07
C SER A 133 -13.67 -14.98 -2.31
N ASN A 134 -12.38 -15.29 -2.44
CA ASN A 134 -11.64 -15.03 -3.66
C ASN A 134 -11.71 -16.26 -4.57
N VAL A 135 -12.51 -16.17 -5.64
CA VAL A 135 -12.72 -17.26 -6.60
C VAL A 135 -11.93 -17.07 -7.90
N TRP A 136 -11.01 -16.11 -7.94
CA TRP A 136 -10.22 -15.84 -9.14
C TRP A 136 -9.31 -17.03 -9.49
N ASP A 137 -9.33 -17.40 -10.77
CA ASP A 137 -8.36 -18.30 -11.39
C ASP A 137 -7.99 -17.80 -12.79
N GLU A 138 -6.95 -18.38 -13.39
CA GLU A 138 -6.40 -17.95 -14.69
C GLU A 138 -7.37 -18.05 -15.88
N ASN A 139 -8.43 -18.86 -15.77
CA ASN A 139 -9.46 -19.03 -16.79
C ASN A 139 -10.63 -18.07 -16.61
N LEU A 140 -10.69 -17.35 -15.49
CA LEU A 140 -11.76 -16.42 -15.17
C LEU A 140 -11.27 -14.97 -15.33
N ASN A 141 -12.03 -14.15 -16.08
CA ASN A 141 -11.72 -12.73 -16.12
C ASN A 141 -12.06 -12.07 -14.77
N THR A 142 -11.42 -10.94 -14.49
CA THR A 142 -11.52 -10.26 -13.19
C THR A 142 -12.94 -9.79 -12.85
N GLU A 143 -13.75 -9.42 -13.84
CA GLU A 143 -15.11 -8.93 -13.59
C GLU A 143 -16.05 -10.08 -13.19
N ASP A 144 -15.96 -11.21 -13.88
CA ASP A 144 -16.71 -12.42 -13.54
C ASP A 144 -16.27 -12.97 -12.19
N ALA A 145 -14.96 -12.98 -11.91
CA ALA A 145 -14.42 -13.34 -10.60
C ALA A 145 -14.99 -12.47 -9.48
N ALA A 146 -15.08 -11.16 -9.71
CA ALA A 146 -15.65 -10.23 -8.74
C ALA A 146 -17.14 -10.50 -8.51
N ARG A 147 -17.93 -10.70 -9.58
CA ARG A 147 -19.36 -11.02 -9.47
C ARG A 147 -19.61 -12.32 -8.72
N GLU A 148 -18.82 -13.35 -8.99
CA GLU A 148 -18.93 -14.65 -8.32
C GLU A 148 -18.50 -14.57 -6.85
N SER A 149 -17.42 -13.83 -6.56
CA SER A 149 -16.97 -13.58 -5.18
C SER A 149 -18.06 -12.94 -4.32
N LEU A 150 -18.81 -11.96 -4.88
CA LEU A 150 -19.85 -11.24 -4.16
C LEU A 150 -21.01 -12.12 -3.70
N LYS A 151 -21.32 -13.21 -4.41
CA LYS A 151 -22.38 -14.15 -4.01
C LYS A 151 -22.13 -14.82 -2.65
N SER A 152 -20.89 -14.81 -2.16
CA SER A 152 -20.55 -15.39 -0.86
C SER A 152 -20.92 -14.52 0.34
N ILE A 153 -21.33 -13.28 0.10
CA ILE A 153 -21.72 -12.30 1.13
C ILE A 153 -23.11 -11.69 0.87
N GLU A 154 -23.85 -12.22 -0.11
CA GLU A 154 -25.29 -11.96 -0.33
C GLU A 154 -26.15 -12.81 0.62
#